data_AF-A0A3N5QI15-F1
#
_entry.id   AF-A0A3N5QI15-F1
#
_cell.length_a   1.000
_cell.length_b   1.000
_cell.length_c   1.000
_cell.angle_alpha   90.00
_cell.angle_beta   90.00
_cell.angle_gamma   90.00
#
_symmetry.space_group_name_H-M   'P 1'
#
loop_
_entity.id
_entity.type
_entity.pdbx_description
1 polymer ?
#
loop_
_entity_poly.entity_id
_entity_poly.type
_entity_poly.pdbx_seq_one_letter_code
_entity_poly.pdbx_strand_id
1 'polypeptide(L)' 'VADLGVMRPFSRQEEYEADAHGVQILQRAGYNGKQGMGNTLTWLLQTSGSSGGFFETHPGTDDRIQRIHDLS' A
#
# COMPACT_ATOMS: atom_id res chain seq x y z
N VAL A 1 -8.43 -17.84 -26.14
CA VAL A 1 -9.17 -17.69 -24.86
C VAL A 1 -8.76 -16.36 -24.25
N ALA A 2 -9.71 -15.56 -23.78
CA ALA A 2 -9.54 -14.12 -23.56
C ALA A 2 -8.48 -13.78 -22.49
N ASP A 3 -7.44 -13.07 -22.91
CA ASP A 3 -6.46 -12.35 -22.09
C ASP A 3 -6.90 -10.87 -22.05
N LEU A 4 -8.00 -10.60 -21.34
CA LEU A 4 -8.57 -9.26 -21.16
C LEU A 4 -8.25 -8.79 -19.74
N GLY A 5 -7.15 -8.07 -19.56
CA GLY A 5 -7.03 -6.95 -18.61
C GLY A 5 -7.20 -7.21 -17.10
N VAL A 6 -7.28 -8.44 -16.62
CA VAL A 6 -7.33 -8.71 -15.17
C VAL A 6 -5.91 -8.61 -14.61
N MET A 7 -5.57 -7.46 -14.03
CA MET A 7 -4.38 -7.33 -13.21
C MET A 7 -4.48 -8.31 -12.03
N ARG A 8 -3.47 -9.16 -11.85
CA ARG A 8 -3.45 -10.09 -10.71
C ARG A 8 -3.15 -9.31 -9.42
N PRO A 9 -3.82 -9.62 -8.30
CA PRO A 9 -3.45 -9.07 -7.02
C PRO A 9 -2.05 -9.51 -6.62
N PHE A 10 -1.28 -8.58 -6.07
CA PHE A 10 -0.01 -8.90 -5.42
C PHE A 10 -0.24 -9.69 -4.13
N SER A 11 0.75 -10.48 -3.75
CA SER A 11 0.77 -11.13 -2.46
C SER A 11 0.95 -10.11 -1.34
N ARG A 12 0.46 -10.46 -0.14
CA ARG A 12 0.65 -9.62 1.06
C ARG A 12 2.13 -9.34 1.35
N GLN A 13 2.99 -10.31 1.06
CA GLN A 13 4.44 -10.16 1.28
C GLN A 13 5.04 -9.14 0.32
N GLU A 14 4.66 -9.16 -0.96
CA GLU A 14 5.09 -8.15 -1.95
C GLU A 14 4.63 -6.75 -1.55
N GLU A 15 3.39 -6.60 -1.06
CA GLU A 15 2.91 -5.33 -0.54
C GLU A 15 3.70 -4.84 0.67
N TYR A 16 4.02 -5.72 1.63
CA TYR A 16 4.80 -5.34 2.80
C TYR A 16 6.23 -4.91 2.45
N GLU A 17 6.85 -5.58 1.48
CA GLU A 17 8.17 -5.20 0.97
C GLU A 17 8.13 -3.85 0.24
N ALA A 18 7.08 -3.64 -0.58
CA ALA A 18 6.86 -2.38 -1.28
C ALA A 18 6.63 -1.22 -0.30
N ASP A 19 5.82 -1.41 0.75
CA ASP A 19 5.55 -0.39 1.77
C ASP A 19 6.81 -0.01 2.53
N ALA A 20 7.59 -1.00 2.99
CA ALA A 20 8.84 -0.76 3.70
C ALA A 20 9.85 -0.01 2.82
N HIS A 21 9.93 -0.35 1.53
CA HIS A 21 10.78 0.37 0.58
C HIS A 21 10.26 1.79 0.34
N GLY A 22 8.95 1.97 0.16
CA GLY A 22 8.34 3.28 -0.02
C GLY A 22 8.61 4.23 1.17
N VAL A 23 8.57 3.71 2.40
CA VAL A 23 8.97 4.44 3.60
C VAL A 23 10.43 4.92 3.50
N GLN A 24 11.36 4.05 3.08
CA GLN A 24 12.77 4.43 2.90
C GLN A 24 12.96 5.49 1.82
N ILE A 25 12.22 5.40 0.71
CA ILE A 25 12.25 6.41 -0.36
C ILE A 25 11.80 7.76 0.17
N LEU A 26 10.67 7.81 0.88
CA LEU A 26 10.14 9.03 1.48
C LEU A 26 11.12 9.64 2.50
N GLN A 27 11.75 8.82 3.34
CA GLN A 27 12.77 9.27 4.29
C GLN A 27 13.98 9.88 3.58
N ARG A 28 14.48 9.24 2.51
CA ARG A 28 15.60 9.77 1.69
C ARG A 28 15.25 11.09 1.00
N ALA A 29 13.97 11.31 0.71
CA ALA A 29 13.45 12.55 0.17
C ALA A 29 13.20 13.65 1.23
N GLY A 30 13.48 13.39 2.52
CA GLY A 30 13.33 14.37 3.60
C GLY A 30 11.94 14.41 4.24
N TYR A 31 11.07 13.45 3.94
CA TYR A 31 9.74 13.35 4.56
C TYR A 31 9.76 12.39 5.76
N ASN A 32 8.76 12.53 6.65
CA ASN A 32 8.46 11.47 7.63
C ASN A 32 7.84 10.27 6.89
N GLY A 33 8.67 9.31 6.46
CA GLY A 33 8.23 8.23 5.59
C GLY A 33 7.13 7.32 6.16
N LYS A 34 7.21 6.96 7.45
CA LYS A 34 6.17 6.13 8.09
C LYS A 34 4.83 6.86 8.13
N GLN A 35 4.84 8.10 8.60
CA GLN A 35 3.63 8.93 8.65
C GLN A 35 3.08 9.20 7.24
N GLY A 36 3.95 9.53 6.28
CA GLY A 36 3.55 9.80 4.90
C GLY A 36 2.86 8.59 4.26
N MET A 37 3.51 7.43 4.29
CA MET A 37 2.94 6.21 3.69
C MET A 37 1.65 5.78 4.40
N GLY A 38 1.65 5.73 5.74
CA GLY A 38 0.47 5.34 6.51
C GLY A 38 -0.72 6.28 6.27
N ASN A 39 -0.48 7.59 6.21
CA ASN A 39 -1.52 8.58 5.91
C ASN A 39 -2.06 8.43 4.49
N THR A 40 -1.21 8.16 3.49
CA THR A 40 -1.66 7.96 2.11
C THR A 40 -2.56 6.74 1.99
N LEU A 41 -2.18 5.60 2.57
CA LEU A 41 -3.01 4.38 2.55
C LEU A 41 -4.32 4.57 3.32
N THR A 42 -4.27 5.25 4.47
CA THR A 42 -5.47 5.61 5.24
C THR A 42 -6.41 6.52 4.42
N TRP A 43 -5.86 7.52 3.75
CA TRP A 43 -6.61 8.43 2.90
C TRP A 43 -7.25 7.71 1.71
N LEU A 44 -6.55 6.75 1.08
CA LEU A 44 -7.11 5.92 0.02
C LEU A 44 -8.34 5.14 0.51
N LEU A 45 -8.27 4.48 1.67
CA LEU A 45 -9.42 3.75 2.24
C LEU A 45 -10.63 4.65 2.46
N GLN A 46 -10.40 5.86 2.96
CA GLN A 46 -11.46 6.83 3.25
C GLN A 46 -12.10 7.42 1.98
N THR A 47 -11.35 7.55 0.89
CA THR A 47 -11.79 8.29 -0.30
C THR A 47 -12.24 7.42 -1.46
N SER A 48 -11.72 6.20 -1.57
CA SER A 48 -12.03 5.28 -2.68
C SER A 48 -12.95 4.11 -2.31
N GLY A 49 -13.33 4.00 -1.03
CA GLY A 49 -14.14 2.88 -0.52
C GLY A 49 -13.34 1.59 -0.43
N SER A 50 -13.81 0.62 0.36
CA SER A 50 -13.03 -0.57 0.75
C SER A 50 -12.86 -1.64 -0.35
N SER A 51 -13.35 -1.40 -1.57
CA SER A 51 -13.40 -2.40 -2.65
C SER A 51 -13.36 -1.74 -4.03
N GLY A 52 -12.66 -2.36 -4.98
CA GLY A 52 -12.51 -1.86 -6.35
C GLY A 52 -11.24 -1.02 -6.54
N GLY A 53 -10.85 -0.78 -7.80
CA GLY A 53 -9.74 0.11 -8.15
C GLY A 53 -8.39 -0.33 -7.56
N PHE A 54 -7.71 0.56 -6.81
CA PHE A 54 -6.40 0.28 -6.21
C PHE A 54 -6.39 -1.01 -5.40
N PHE A 55 -7.45 -1.29 -4.64
CA PHE A 55 -7.55 -2.43 -3.75
C PHE A 55 -7.78 -3.77 -4.45
N GLU A 56 -8.12 -3.78 -5.75
CA GLU A 56 -8.22 -5.03 -6.53
C GLU A 56 -6.87 -5.67 -6.75
N THR A 57 -5.83 -4.84 -6.89
CA THR A 57 -4.46 -5.28 -7.17
C THR A 57 -3.56 -5.21 -5.94
N HIS A 58 -3.88 -4.32 -5.00
CA HIS A 58 -3.11 -4.07 -3.78
C HIS A 58 -3.95 -4.41 -2.52
N PRO A 59 -4.08 -5.70 -2.15
CA PRO A 59 -4.95 -6.13 -1.05
C PRO A 59 -4.37 -5.85 0.35
N GLY A 60 -5.20 -5.97 1.38
CA GLY A 60 -4.76 -6.02 2.79
C GLY A 60 -4.32 -4.68 3.37
N THR A 61 -4.90 -3.57 2.92
CA THR A 61 -4.47 -2.22 3.29
C THR A 61 -4.48 -1.95 4.79
N ASP A 62 -5.43 -2.48 5.58
CA ASP A 62 -5.44 -2.30 7.04
C ASP A 62 -4.21 -2.95 7.70
N ASP A 63 -3.89 -4.19 7.33
CA ASP A 63 -2.71 -4.92 7.83
C ASP A 63 -1.41 -4.20 7.43
N ARG A 64 -1.37 -3.66 6.21
CA ARG A 64 -0.24 -2.88 5.67
C ARG A 64 -0.02 -1.59 6.46
N ILE A 65 -1.08 -0.83 6.74
CA ILE A 65 -1.01 0.39 7.56
C ILE A 65 -0.40 0.04 8.92
N GLN A 66 -0.96 -0.94 9.63
CA GLN A 66 -0.44 -1.35 10.93
C GLN A 66 1.06 -1.71 10.85
N ARG A 67 1.45 -2.47 9.83
CA ARG A 67 2.85 -2.86 9.64
C ARG A 67 3.78 -1.68 9.36
N ILE A 68 3.33 -0.66 8.63
CA ILE A 68 4.10 0.58 8.42
C ILE A 68 4.35 1.30 9.75
N HIS A 69 3.36 1.36 10.64
CA HIS A 69 3.51 1.96 11.97
C HIS A 69 4.54 1.21 12.83
N ASP A 70 4.63 -0.11 12.68
CA ASP A 70 5.52 -1.00 13.45
C ASP A 70 6.95 -1.10 12.88
N LEU A 71 7.25 -0.46 11.74
CA LEU A 71 8.61 -0.43 11.19
C LEU A 71 9.58 0.26 12.16
N SER A 72 10.70 -0.42 12.46
CA SER A 72 11.78 0.08 13.33
C SER A 72 12.54 1.25 12.73
#